data_AF-A0A7V4YYD0-F1
#
_entry.id   AF-A0A7V4YYD0-F1
#
_cell.length_a   1.000
_cell.length_b   1.000
_cell.length_c   1.000
_cell.angle_alpha   90.00
_cell.angle_beta   90.00
_cell.angle_gamma   90.00
#
_symmetry.space_group_name_H-M   'P 1'
#
loop_
_entity.id
_entity.type
_entity.pdbx_description
1 polymer ?
#
loop_
_entity_poly.entity_id
_entity_poly.type
_entity_poly.pdbx_seq_one_letter_code
_entity_poly.pdbx_strand_id
1 'polypeptide(L)'
;YYDPMLAKLVVHGKNRAEAIQKMKEAIAAYEVEGVATTLPFGQFVLEHSAFVSADFDTHFVQHYYSPEKLIESQKDEAEAAALLALRLHLEHKRQLKVTEATDSNWTSRV
;
A
#
# COMPACT_ATOMS: atom_id res chain seq x y z
N TYR A 1 11.16 21.08 15.40
CA TYR A 1 10.07 21.06 14.39
C TYR A 1 10.68 21.43 13.04
N TYR A 2 10.49 20.60 12.01
CA TYR A 2 11.12 20.71 10.68
C TYR A 2 10.12 20.33 9.57
N ASP A 3 10.55 20.48 8.33
CA ASP A 3 9.83 20.04 7.12
C ASP A 3 9.55 18.52 7.15
N PRO A 4 8.31 18.05 6.86
CA PRO A 4 7.99 16.62 6.80
C PRO A 4 8.62 15.85 5.62
N MET A 5 9.39 16.49 4.73
CA MET A 5 10.02 15.82 3.59
C MET A 5 11.04 14.75 4.03
N LEU A 6 10.76 13.49 3.69
CA LEU A 6 11.65 12.35 3.97
C LEU A 6 12.79 12.22 2.94
N ALA A 7 12.45 12.27 1.65
CA ALA A 7 13.39 12.05 0.55
C ALA A 7 12.86 12.64 -0.77
N LYS A 8 13.73 12.68 -1.78
CA LYS A 8 13.38 12.98 -3.18
C LYS A 8 13.62 11.75 -4.05
N LEU A 9 12.57 11.21 -4.65
CA LEU A 9 12.66 10.12 -5.62
C LEU A 9 12.81 10.69 -7.03
N VAL A 10 13.89 10.33 -7.73
CA VAL A 10 14.23 10.86 -9.05
C VAL A 10 14.54 9.72 -9.99
N VAL A 11 13.99 9.77 -11.21
CA VAL A 11 14.28 8.79 -12.27
C VAL A 11 14.69 9.48 -13.56
N HIS A 12 15.36 8.74 -14.43
CA HIS A 12 15.77 9.17 -15.76
C HIS A 12 15.41 8.09 -16.79
N GLY A 13 14.84 8.52 -17.92
CA GLY A 13 14.54 7.68 -19.09
C GLY A 13 14.95 8.38 -20.38
N LYS A 14 15.09 7.63 -21.47
CA LYS A 14 15.46 8.18 -22.79
C LYS A 14 14.40 9.14 -23.34
N ASN A 15 13.17 8.96 -22.90
CA ASN A 15 12.04 9.83 -23.20
C ASN A 15 11.08 9.91 -22.01
N ARG A 16 10.08 10.80 -22.11
CA ARG A 16 9.11 11.05 -21.05
C ARG A 16 8.31 9.81 -20.66
N ALA A 17 7.88 9.01 -21.63
CA ALA A 17 7.11 7.80 -21.36
C ALA A 17 7.93 6.77 -20.57
N GLU A 18 9.20 6.57 -20.95
CA GLU A 18 10.11 5.69 -20.21
C GLU A 18 10.36 6.21 -18.78
N ALA A 19 10.54 7.52 -18.60
CA ALA A 19 10.72 8.10 -17.28
C ALA A 19 9.47 7.93 -16.39
N ILE A 20 8.27 8.10 -16.94
CA ILE A 20 7.00 7.85 -16.22
C ILE A 20 6.92 6.39 -15.81
N GLN A 21 7.19 5.45 -16.72
CA GLN A 21 7.15 4.03 -16.44
C GLN A 21 8.15 3.63 -15.33
N LYS A 22 9.39 4.12 -15.41
CA LYS A 22 10.39 3.94 -14.36
C LYS A 22 9.98 4.54 -13.02
N MET A 23 9.30 5.69 -13.02
CA MET A 23 8.82 6.30 -11.78
C MET A 23 7.71 5.45 -11.14
N LYS A 24 6.80 4.88 -11.95
CA LYS A 24 5.76 3.97 -11.45
C LYS A 24 6.37 2.74 -10.79
N GLU A 25 7.36 2.13 -11.44
CA GLU A 25 8.10 0.99 -10.89
C GLU A 25 8.87 1.37 -9.61
N ALA A 26 9.52 2.53 -9.60
CA ALA A 26 10.25 3.01 -8.45
C ALA A 26 9.33 3.29 -7.25
N ILE A 27 8.14 3.86 -7.47
CA ILE A 27 7.14 4.07 -6.42
C ILE A 27 6.63 2.72 -5.89
N ALA A 28 6.32 1.77 -6.77
CA ALA A 28 5.83 0.44 -6.37
C ALA A 28 6.85 -0.34 -5.54
N ALA A 29 8.14 -0.13 -5.78
CA ALA A 29 9.23 -0.72 -5.00
C ALA A 29 9.63 0.09 -3.76
N TYR A 30 9.05 1.27 -3.53
CA TYR A 30 9.42 2.14 -2.42
C TYR A 30 8.64 1.78 -1.16
N GLU A 31 9.31 1.09 -0.24
CA GLU A 31 8.74 0.72 1.06
C GLU A 31 9.06 1.76 2.14
N VAL A 32 8.02 2.27 2.79
CA VAL A 32 8.12 3.13 3.98
C VAL A 32 7.13 2.63 5.01
N GLU A 33 7.63 2.29 6.20
CA GLU A 33 6.81 1.80 7.31
C GLU A 33 6.72 2.81 8.44
N GLY A 34 5.64 2.76 9.21
CA GLY A 34 5.44 3.55 10.44
C GLY A 34 4.90 4.96 10.24
N VAL A 35 4.89 5.49 9.01
CA VAL A 35 4.32 6.81 8.68
C VAL A 35 3.56 6.79 7.35
N ALA A 36 2.51 7.61 7.26
CA ALA A 36 1.85 7.85 5.98
C ALA A 36 2.75 8.69 5.07
N THR A 37 2.72 8.40 3.77
CA THR A 37 3.54 9.09 2.76
C THR A 37 2.69 9.61 1.60
N THR A 38 3.31 10.42 0.75
CA THR A 38 2.70 10.92 -0.49
C THR A 38 2.87 9.98 -1.69
N LEU A 39 3.40 8.76 -1.50
CA LEU A 39 3.60 7.78 -2.56
C LEU A 39 2.30 7.44 -3.33
N PRO A 40 1.14 7.19 -2.68
CA PRO A 40 -0.11 6.92 -3.39
C PRO A 40 -0.58 8.09 -4.28
N PHE A 41 -0.37 9.32 -3.82
CA PHE A 41 -0.64 10.51 -4.64
C PHE A 41 0.29 10.59 -5.85
N GLY A 42 1.59 10.30 -5.68
CA GLY A 42 2.55 10.24 -6.78
C GLY A 42 2.14 9.21 -7.84
N GLN A 43 1.69 8.03 -7.43
CA GLN A 43 1.18 7.00 -8.34
C GLN A 43 -0.05 7.50 -9.11
N PHE A 44 -1.03 8.09 -8.42
CA PHE A 44 -2.21 8.69 -9.04
C PHE A 44 -1.84 9.71 -10.13
N VAL A 45 -0.88 10.61 -9.87
CA VAL A 45 -0.43 11.59 -10.86
C VAL A 45 0.15 10.91 -12.10
N LEU A 46 1.00 9.90 -11.93
CA LEU A 46 1.68 9.20 -13.03
C LEU A 46 0.72 8.34 -13.87
N GLU A 47 -0.42 7.95 -13.31
CA GLU A 47 -1.46 7.19 -14.00
C GLU A 47 -2.52 8.07 -14.67
N HIS A 48 -2.61 9.34 -14.26
CA HIS A 48 -3.60 10.25 -14.79
C HIS A 48 -3.30 10.66 -16.24
N SER A 49 -4.30 10.53 -17.13
CA SER A 49 -4.15 10.79 -18.56
C SER A 49 -3.63 12.19 -18.88
N ALA A 50 -4.17 13.24 -18.24
CA ALA A 50 -3.71 14.62 -18.39
C ALA A 50 -2.21 14.79 -18.09
N PHE A 51 -1.70 14.09 -17.07
CA PHE A 51 -0.27 14.11 -16.79
C PHE A 51 0.50 13.34 -17.86
N VAL A 52 0.05 12.15 -18.26
CA VAL A 52 0.73 11.32 -19.28
C VAL A 52 0.76 12.00 -20.65
N SER A 53 -0.30 12.71 -21.05
CA SER A 53 -0.37 13.46 -22.31
C SER A 53 0.36 14.80 -22.28
N ALA A 54 0.79 15.26 -21.10
CA ALA A 54 1.31 16.60 -20.86
C ALA A 54 0.30 17.73 -21.13
N ASP A 55 -1.00 17.44 -20.99
CA ASP A 55 -2.09 18.40 -21.09
C ASP A 55 -2.60 18.80 -19.70
N PHE A 56 -1.81 19.61 -18.99
CA PHE A 56 -2.14 20.09 -17.65
C PHE A 56 -1.46 21.42 -17.33
N ASP A 57 -1.96 22.11 -16.31
CA ASP A 57 -1.41 23.36 -15.80
C ASP A 57 -1.17 23.31 -14.28
N THR A 58 -0.92 24.47 -13.67
CA THR A 58 -0.72 24.60 -12.22
C THR A 58 -1.96 24.24 -11.39
N HIS A 59 -3.12 24.07 -12.00
CA HIS A 59 -4.37 23.71 -11.35
C HIS A 59 -4.68 22.21 -11.43
N PHE A 60 -3.77 21.37 -11.96
CA PHE A 60 -3.95 19.91 -12.08
C PHE A 60 -4.56 19.27 -10.82
N VAL A 61 -4.01 19.57 -9.64
CA VAL A 61 -4.48 19.00 -8.38
C VAL A 61 -5.93 19.42 -8.09
N GLN A 62 -6.26 20.69 -8.31
CA GLN A 62 -7.61 21.21 -8.06
C GLN A 62 -8.64 20.60 -9.02
N HIS A 63 -8.24 20.33 -10.26
CA HIS A 63 -9.13 19.78 -11.28
C HIS A 63 -9.36 18.28 -11.15
N TYR A 64 -8.32 17.52 -10.79
CA TYR A 64 -8.34 16.06 -10.94
C TYR A 64 -8.28 15.30 -9.63
N TYR A 65 -7.72 15.87 -8.57
CA TYR A 65 -7.45 15.16 -7.33
C TYR A 65 -8.50 15.44 -6.25
N SER A 66 -8.91 14.37 -5.56
CA SER A 66 -9.53 14.48 -4.26
C SER A 66 -9.09 13.30 -3.38
N PRO A 67 -8.97 13.46 -2.04
CA PRO A 67 -8.60 12.37 -1.14
C PRO A 67 -9.53 11.16 -1.26
N GLU A 68 -10.81 11.39 -1.53
CA GLU A 68 -11.83 10.34 -1.65
C GLU A 68 -11.53 9.42 -2.83
N LYS A 69 -11.05 9.96 -3.96
CA LYS A 69 -10.68 9.16 -5.14
C LYS A 69 -9.56 8.17 -4.86
N LEU A 70 -8.58 8.53 -4.01
CA LEU A 70 -7.51 7.60 -3.61
C LEU A 70 -8.01 6.50 -2.69
N ILE A 71 -8.95 6.82 -1.80
CA ILE A 71 -9.55 5.82 -0.91
C ILE A 71 -10.40 4.85 -1.74
N GLU A 72 -11.16 5.39 -2.70
CA GLU A 72 -11.98 4.60 -3.61
C GLU A 72 -11.14 3.65 -4.47
N SER A 73 -10.02 4.10 -5.03
CA SER A 73 -9.14 3.23 -5.83
C SER A 73 -8.52 2.08 -5.03
N GLN A 74 -8.28 2.29 -3.74
CA GLN A 74 -7.71 1.26 -2.85
C GLN A 74 -8.75 0.35 -2.22
N LYS A 75 -10.04 0.69 -2.34
CA LYS A 75 -11.12 0.00 -1.64
C LYS A 75 -11.25 -1.46 -2.08
N ASP A 76 -11.22 -1.71 -3.39
CA ASP A 76 -11.36 -3.06 -3.94
C ASP A 76 -10.20 -3.98 -3.50
N GLU A 77 -8.97 -3.46 -3.53
CA GLU A 77 -7.79 -4.18 -3.06
C GLU A 77 -7.85 -4.45 -1.56
N ALA A 78 -8.27 -3.46 -0.77
CA ALA A 78 -8.43 -3.58 0.68
C ALA A 78 -9.51 -4.61 1.06
N GLU A 79 -10.64 -4.62 0.35
CA GLU A 79 -11.71 -5.61 0.53
C GLU A 79 -11.22 -7.02 0.20
N ALA A 80 -10.53 -7.20 -0.92
CA ALA A 80 -9.95 -8.49 -1.30
C ALA A 80 -8.91 -8.99 -0.28
N ALA A 81 -8.02 -8.10 0.18
CA ALA A 81 -7.03 -8.41 1.20
C ALA A 81 -7.69 -8.79 2.53
N ALA A 82 -8.74 -8.08 2.96
CA ALA A 82 -9.47 -8.39 4.18
C ALA A 82 -10.14 -9.77 4.13
N LEU A 83 -10.79 -10.10 3.00
CA LEU A 83 -11.40 -11.41 2.79
C LEU A 83 -10.36 -12.54 2.80
N LEU A 84 -9.22 -12.34 2.14
CA LEU A 84 -8.12 -13.30 2.15
C LEU A 84 -7.55 -13.49 3.55
N ALA A 85 -7.28 -12.40 4.27
CA ALA A 85 -6.78 -12.44 5.65
C ALA A 85 -7.74 -13.20 6.57
N LEU A 86 -9.04 -12.95 6.46
CA LEU A 86 -10.07 -13.67 7.22
C LEU A 86 -10.04 -15.17 6.91
N ARG A 87 -9.98 -15.53 5.62
CA ARG A 87 -9.90 -16.93 5.20
C ARG A 87 -8.66 -17.63 5.79
N LEU A 88 -7.48 -17.02 5.63
CA LEU A 88 -6.22 -17.55 6.16
C LEU A 88 -6.25 -17.67 7.68
N HIS A 89 -6.89 -16.73 8.38
CA HIS A 89 -7.07 -16.79 9.83
C HIS A 89 -7.94 -17.97 10.27
N LEU A 90 -9.05 -18.23 9.57
CA LEU A 90 -9.95 -19.35 9.86
C LEU A 90 -9.31 -20.71 9.53
N GLU A 91 -8.56 -20.80 8.43
CA GLU A 91 -7.79 -22.00 8.06
C GLU A 91 -6.71 -22.31 9.11
N HIS A 92 -5.95 -21.30 9.56
CA HIS A 92 -4.99 -21.46 10.65
C HIS A 92 -5.66 -21.93 11.95
N LYS A 93 -6.80 -21.33 12.35
CA LYS A 93 -7.53 -21.74 13.56
C LYS A 93 -7.96 -23.21 13.53
N ARG A 94 -8.31 -23.74 12.36
CA ARG A 94 -8.68 -25.17 12.21
C ARG A 94 -7.49 -26.12 12.34
N GLN A 95 -6.28 -25.68 12.01
CA GLN A 95 -5.06 -26.49 12.10
C GLN A 95 -4.44 -26.52 13.50
N LEU A 96 -4.88 -25.65 14.41
CA LEU A 96 -4.45 -25.70 15.80
C LEU A 96 -4.98 -26.99 16.44
N LYS A 97 -4.10 -28.01 16.54
CA LYS A 97 -4.33 -29.13 17.46
C LYS A 97 -4.39 -28.55 18.87
N VAL A 98 -5.59 -28.50 19.44
CA VAL A 98 -5.73 -28.39 20.89
C VAL A 98 -5.05 -29.62 21.46
N THR A 99 -3.92 -29.44 22.15
CA THR A 99 -3.35 -30.52 22.95
C THR A 99 -4.45 -30.91 23.93
N GLU A 100 -5.01 -32.12 23.79
CA GLU A 100 -5.89 -32.66 24.82
C GLU A 100 -5.13 -32.58 26.15
N ALA A 101 -5.77 -32.01 27.17
CA ALA A 101 -5.21 -31.99 28.51
C ALA A 101 -5.08 -33.45 28.96
N THR A 102 -3.90 -34.03 28.75
CA THR A 102 -3.54 -35.29 29.36
C THR A 102 -3.50 -35.07 30.87
N ASP A 103 -4.16 -35.95 31.62
CA ASP A 103 -4.12 -35.98 33.09
C ASP A 103 -2.67 -35.91 33.56
N SER A 104 -2.24 -34.70 33.93
CA SER A 104 -0.88 -34.50 34.41
C SER A 104 -0.88 -34.82 35.90
N ASN A 105 -0.09 -35.81 36.31
CA ASN A 105 0.18 -36.15 37.72
C ASN A 105 0.97 -35.06 38.47
N TRP A 106 0.86 -33.79 38.07
CA TRP A 106 1.53 -32.66 38.72
C TRP A 106 0.95 -32.36 40.11
N THR A 107 -0.27 -32.77 40.39
CA THR A 107 -0.92 -32.65 41.71
C THR A 107 -0.52 -33.75 42.70
N SER A 108 0.12 -34.84 42.26
CA SER A 108 0.50 -35.97 43.14
C SER A 108 1.93 -35.87 43.71
N ARG A 109 2.53 -34.67 43.74
CA ARG A 109 3.89 -34.42 44.26
C ARG A 109 3.93 -33.71 45.63
N VAL A 110 2.84 -33.71 46.37
CA VAL A 110 2.78 -33.17 47.75
C VAL A 110 2.67 -34.31 48.75
#